data_AF-A0A382BBV7-F1
#
_entry.id   AF-A0A382BBV7-F1
#
_cell.length_a   1.000
_cell.length_b   1.000
_cell.length_c   1.000
_cell.angle_alpha   90.00
_cell.angle_beta   90.00
_cell.angle_gamma   90.00
#
_symmetry.space_group_name_H-M   'P 1'
#
loop_
_entity.id
_entity.type
_entity.pdbx_description
1 polymer ?
#
loop_
_entity_poly.entity_id
_entity_poly.type
_entity_poly.pdbx_seq_one_letter_code
_entity_poly.pdbx_strand_id
1 'polypeptide(L)'
;MITVKLMGGAKKSFSTDSVTLKESSMTLNELIDHLIQIKPKNTLEFDTKNLLIAVNGIDSSALQGYNTKLCDNDVVSIIPIIHGGAHSRIQFSIMHSNVEIFHMLNDKKFHIEFLKELRNNYPHLILQALHSQFILGVNHAKKILAISLYAKKNKTLLSKKIEIDILLRFAGTTQISHAIETAGRKPNRNFLIIAIGKKSTLNKL
;
A
#
# COMPACT_ATOMS: atom_id res chain seq x y z
N MET A 1 29.52 -22.53 12.97
CA MET A 1 29.12 -21.68 11.84
C MET A 1 27.60 -21.66 11.74
N ILE A 2 26.98 -20.49 11.83
CA ILE A 2 25.53 -20.30 11.68
C ILE A 2 25.24 -19.79 10.27
N THR A 3 24.20 -20.33 9.62
CA THR A 3 23.76 -19.88 8.30
C THR A 3 22.43 -19.14 8.39
N VAL A 4 22.40 -17.86 8.00
CA VAL A 4 21.18 -17.06 7.93
C VAL A 4 20.67 -17.05 6.50
N LYS A 5 19.46 -17.56 6.25
CA LYS A 5 18.74 -17.45 4.98
C LYS A 5 17.82 -16.23 5.01
N LEU A 6 17.98 -15.33 4.05
CA LEU A 6 17.22 -14.08 3.96
C LEU A 6 16.14 -14.20 2.89
N MET A 7 14.89 -13.93 3.26
CA MET A 7 13.75 -14.01 2.35
C MET A 7 13.11 -12.64 2.12
N GLY A 8 12.37 -12.51 1.01
CA GLY A 8 11.53 -11.33 0.74
C GLY A 8 12.26 -9.99 0.84
N GLY A 9 11.76 -9.10 1.69
CA GLY A 9 12.35 -7.77 1.93
C GLY A 9 13.78 -7.84 2.48
N ALA A 10 14.11 -8.83 3.32
CA ALA A 10 15.43 -8.96 3.92
C ALA A 10 16.51 -9.24 2.86
N LYS A 11 16.20 -10.08 1.86
CA LYS A 11 17.09 -10.31 0.70
C LYS A 11 17.47 -9.00 -0.01
N LYS A 12 16.54 -8.04 -0.10
CA LYS A 12 16.80 -6.72 -0.68
C LYS A 12 17.60 -5.80 0.25
N SER A 13 17.42 -5.91 1.57
CA SER A 13 18.18 -5.14 2.56
C SER A 13 19.65 -5.56 2.63
N PHE A 14 19.98 -6.82 2.32
CA PHE A 14 21.36 -7.33 2.35
C PHE A 14 21.98 -7.58 0.97
N SER A 15 21.20 -7.48 -0.12
CA SER A 15 21.63 -7.78 -1.49
C SER A 15 22.20 -9.20 -1.67
N THR A 16 21.81 -10.13 -0.79
CA THR A 16 22.21 -11.53 -0.81
C THR A 16 21.08 -12.40 -0.24
N ASP A 17 21.07 -13.67 -0.61
CA ASP A 17 20.09 -14.66 -0.18
C ASP A 17 20.46 -15.30 1.15
N SER A 18 21.73 -15.18 1.54
CA SER A 18 22.24 -15.74 2.79
C SER A 18 23.45 -15.00 3.33
N VAL A 19 23.63 -15.08 4.64
CA VAL A 19 24.79 -14.60 5.38
C VAL A 19 25.32 -15.74 6.25
N THR A 20 26.64 -15.90 6.30
CA THR A 20 27.28 -16.94 7.11
C THR A 20 28.08 -16.30 8.23
N LEU A 21 27.87 -16.76 9.46
CA LEU A 21 28.54 -16.25 10.66
C LEU A 21 29.48 -17.32 11.21
N LYS A 22 30.72 -16.90 11.50
CA LYS A 22 31.76 -17.80 12.04
C LYS A 22 31.65 -18.02 13.55
N GLU A 23 30.88 -17.18 14.24
CA GLU A 23 30.61 -17.32 15.67
C GLU A 23 29.76 -18.56 15.96
N SER A 24 30.05 -19.22 17.09
CA SER A 24 29.58 -20.57 17.41
C SER A 24 28.51 -20.66 18.50
N SER A 25 28.21 -19.55 19.18
CA SER A 25 27.16 -19.48 20.19
C SER A 25 26.70 -18.04 20.36
N MET A 26 25.43 -17.78 20.05
CA MET A 26 24.75 -16.50 20.31
C MET A 26 23.25 -16.74 20.43
N THR A 27 22.52 -15.75 20.90
CA THR A 27 21.05 -15.71 20.89
C THR A 27 20.52 -15.13 19.58
N LEU A 28 19.23 -15.35 19.29
CA LEU A 28 18.57 -14.71 18.16
C LEU A 28 18.60 -13.17 18.24
N ASN A 29 18.54 -12.58 19.44
CA ASN A 29 18.70 -11.12 19.60
C ASN A 29 20.10 -10.65 19.17
N GLU A 30 21.15 -11.30 19.66
CA GLU A 30 22.53 -10.97 19.29
C GLU A 30 22.77 -11.16 17.79
N LEU A 31 22.17 -12.19 17.19
CA LEU A 31 22.18 -12.40 15.75
C LEU A 31 21.59 -11.20 15.00
N ILE A 32 20.43 -10.69 15.44
CA ILE A 32 19.76 -9.57 14.79
C ILE A 32 20.58 -8.30 14.91
N ASP A 33 21.16 -8.04 16.08
CA ASP A 33 22.04 -6.89 16.29
C ASP A 33 23.26 -6.95 15.36
N HIS A 34 23.87 -8.13 15.22
CA HIS A 34 24.96 -8.35 14.28
C HIS A 34 24.52 -8.13 12.81
N LEU A 35 23.32 -8.60 12.44
CA LEU A 35 22.77 -8.38 11.10
C LEU A 35 22.55 -6.88 10.81
N ILE A 36 22.09 -6.09 11.78
CA ILE A 36 21.95 -4.63 11.64
C ILE A 36 23.32 -4.00 11.37
N GLN A 37 24.35 -4.41 12.09
CA GLN A 37 25.70 -3.85 11.97
C GLN A 37 26.35 -4.11 10.62
N ILE A 38 26.14 -5.29 10.03
CA ILE A 38 26.73 -5.67 8.73
C ILE A 38 25.88 -5.25 7.52
N LYS A 39 24.69 -4.68 7.74
CA LYS A 39 23.79 -4.26 6.65
C LYS A 39 24.50 -3.23 5.74
N PRO A 40 24.46 -3.40 4.41
CA PRO A 40 24.97 -2.38 3.49
C PRO A 40 24.26 -1.03 3.67
N LYS A 41 25.02 0.08 3.62
CA LYS A 41 24.49 1.44 3.87
C LYS A 41 23.50 1.93 2.80
N ASN A 42 23.66 1.51 1.55
CA ASN A 42 22.88 1.99 0.39
C ASN A 42 21.75 1.04 -0.04
N THR A 43 21.29 0.17 0.86
CA THR A 43 20.19 -0.76 0.61
C THR A 43 18.97 -0.40 1.45
N LEU A 44 17.84 -1.04 1.14
CA LEU A 44 16.60 -0.88 1.91
C LEU A 44 16.83 -1.09 3.41
N GLU A 45 16.02 -0.42 4.22
CA GLU A 45 15.98 -0.62 5.67
C GLU A 45 15.67 -2.09 5.99
N PHE A 46 16.27 -2.61 7.05
CA PHE A 46 15.97 -3.93 7.56
C PHE A 46 15.01 -3.79 8.74
N ASP A 47 13.73 -4.07 8.50
CA ASP A 47 12.69 -4.00 9.54
C ASP A 47 12.78 -5.21 10.47
N THR A 48 13.31 -4.98 11.67
CA THR A 48 13.50 -6.02 12.69
C THR A 48 12.26 -6.28 13.54
N LYS A 49 11.25 -5.40 13.47
CA LYS A 49 10.02 -5.50 14.28
C LYS A 49 9.01 -6.47 13.69
N ASN A 50 9.03 -6.62 12.36
CA ASN A 50 8.08 -7.48 11.63
C ASN A 50 8.80 -8.65 10.99
N LEU A 51 9.33 -9.56 11.82
CA LEU A 51 10.04 -10.75 11.38
C LEU A 51 9.35 -12.01 11.91
N LEU A 52 9.16 -12.98 11.02
CA LEU A 52 8.99 -14.38 11.37
C LEU A 52 10.39 -15.01 11.26
N ILE A 53 10.84 -15.64 12.33
CA ILE A 53 12.17 -16.24 12.40
C ILE A 53 11.99 -17.74 12.64
N ALA A 54 12.64 -18.56 11.80
CA ALA A 54 12.64 -20.00 11.99
C ALA A 54 14.07 -20.52 12.17
N VAL A 55 14.30 -21.32 13.21
CA VAL A 55 15.58 -22.01 13.45
C VAL A 55 15.40 -23.48 13.07
N ASN A 56 16.19 -23.96 12.11
CA ASN A 56 16.11 -25.31 11.55
C ASN A 56 14.70 -25.70 11.07
N GLY A 57 13.94 -24.71 10.58
CA GLY A 57 12.58 -24.89 10.09
C GLY A 57 11.48 -24.78 11.18
N ILE A 58 11.85 -24.60 12.44
CA ILE A 58 10.91 -24.42 13.56
C ILE A 58 10.79 -22.93 13.86
N ASP A 59 9.56 -22.41 13.96
CA ASP A 59 9.33 -21.02 14.37
C ASP A 59 9.95 -20.74 15.75
N SER A 60 10.73 -19.68 15.84
CA SER A 60 11.34 -19.19 17.09
C SER A 60 10.34 -18.98 18.21
N SER A 61 9.07 -18.65 17.91
CA SER A 61 8.01 -18.49 18.90
C SER A 61 7.65 -19.80 19.61
N ALA A 62 7.87 -20.95 18.95
CA ALA A 62 7.72 -22.28 19.54
C ALA A 62 8.98 -22.75 20.31
N LEU A 63 10.05 -21.95 20.28
CA LEU A 63 11.29 -22.16 21.03
C LEU A 63 11.33 -21.19 22.23
N GLN A 64 12.38 -20.38 22.36
CA GLN A 64 12.51 -19.34 23.39
C GLN A 64 12.36 -17.94 22.81
N GLY A 65 11.69 -17.80 21.66
CA GLY A 65 11.59 -16.54 20.92
C GLY A 65 12.98 -15.98 20.61
N TYR A 66 13.16 -14.68 20.80
CA TYR A 66 14.44 -13.99 20.62
C TYR A 66 15.57 -14.45 21.57
N ASN A 67 15.25 -15.17 22.65
CA ASN A 67 16.26 -15.71 23.57
C ASN A 67 16.75 -17.11 23.15
N THR A 68 16.25 -17.66 22.05
CA THR A 68 16.71 -18.94 21.52
C THR A 68 18.21 -18.90 21.28
N LYS A 69 18.95 -19.79 21.95
CA LYS A 69 20.39 -19.98 21.73
C LYS A 69 20.61 -20.75 20.44
N LEU A 70 21.49 -20.21 19.61
CA LEU A 70 21.94 -20.79 18.35
C LEU A 70 23.25 -21.55 18.58
N CYS A 71 23.37 -22.68 17.92
CA CYS A 71 24.53 -23.55 17.94
C CYS A 71 25.18 -23.60 16.55
N ASP A 72 26.38 -24.20 16.51
CA ASP A 72 27.04 -24.50 15.26
C ASP A 72 26.16 -25.37 14.34
N ASN A 73 26.15 -25.01 13.06
CA ASN A 73 25.38 -25.61 11.97
C ASN A 73 23.89 -25.30 11.97
N ASP A 74 23.42 -24.40 12.85
CA ASP A 74 22.05 -23.92 12.77
C ASP A 74 21.80 -23.13 11.48
N VAL A 75 20.60 -23.35 10.94
CA VAL A 75 20.07 -22.59 9.81
C VAL A 75 18.93 -21.71 10.31
N VAL A 76 19.13 -20.39 10.27
CA VAL A 76 18.13 -19.41 10.67
C VAL A 76 17.51 -18.81 9.42
N SER A 77 16.19 -18.94 9.24
CA SER A 77 15.44 -18.27 8.17
C SER A 77 14.83 -16.98 8.71
N ILE A 78 15.18 -15.84 8.10
CA ILE A 78 14.60 -14.53 8.38
C ILE A 78 13.56 -14.22 7.31
N ILE A 79 12.30 -14.18 7.74
CA ILE A 79 11.14 -14.00 6.87
C ILE A 79 10.42 -12.70 7.29
N PRO A 80 10.60 -11.59 6.55
CA PRO A 80 9.88 -10.37 6.84
C PRO A 80 8.37 -10.60 6.73
N ILE A 81 7.66 -10.29 7.80
CA ILE A 81 6.20 -10.26 7.82
C ILE A 81 5.78 -8.96 7.16
N ILE A 82 5.51 -9.05 5.87
CA ILE A 82 4.83 -8.00 5.14
C ILE A 82 3.34 -8.07 5.44
N HIS A 83 2.91 -7.35 6.46
CA HIS A 83 1.51 -6.94 6.55
C HIS A 83 1.23 -6.12 5.30
N GLY A 84 0.25 -6.50 4.48
CA GLY A 84 -0.18 -5.67 3.35
C GLY A 84 -0.43 -4.26 3.84
N GLY A 85 0.44 -3.32 3.46
CA GLY A 85 0.76 -2.12 4.23
C GLY A 85 -0.44 -1.37 4.80
N ALA A 86 -0.33 -0.95 6.06
CA ALA A 86 -1.32 -0.19 6.81
C ALA A 86 -1.46 1.28 6.37
N HIS A 87 -1.30 1.57 5.07
CA HIS A 87 -1.67 2.84 4.45
C HIS A 87 -2.65 2.64 3.28
N SER A 88 -3.92 2.40 3.63
CA SER A 88 -5.14 2.95 3.01
C SER A 88 -5.48 2.68 1.54
N ARG A 89 -4.77 1.82 0.81
CA ARG A 89 -5.16 1.49 -0.57
C ARG A 89 -6.31 0.49 -0.55
N ILE A 90 -7.52 0.97 -0.78
CA ILE A 90 -8.68 0.11 -1.02
C ILE A 90 -8.64 -0.30 -2.49
N GLN A 91 -8.53 -1.59 -2.76
CA GLN A 91 -8.50 -2.14 -4.11
C GLN A 91 -9.67 -3.09 -4.34
N PHE A 92 -10.36 -2.94 -5.46
CA PHE A 92 -11.39 -3.88 -5.90
C PHE A 92 -11.64 -3.74 -7.40
N SER A 93 -12.35 -4.71 -7.97
CA SER A 93 -12.77 -4.65 -9.38
C SER A 93 -14.26 -4.33 -9.48
N ILE A 94 -14.62 -3.57 -10.51
CA ILE A 94 -16.00 -3.34 -10.94
C ILE A 94 -16.06 -3.58 -12.45
N MET A 95 -16.93 -4.50 -12.87
CA MET A 95 -17.05 -4.90 -14.28
C MET A 95 -15.67 -5.30 -14.85
N HIS A 96 -15.21 -4.66 -15.92
CA HIS A 96 -13.91 -4.92 -16.56
C HIS A 96 -12.82 -3.90 -16.18
N SER A 97 -12.99 -3.19 -15.06
CA SER A 97 -12.05 -2.18 -14.58
C SER A 97 -11.62 -2.45 -13.15
N ASN A 98 -10.40 -2.04 -12.83
CA ASN A 98 -9.88 -2.08 -11.47
C ASN A 98 -9.99 -0.68 -10.87
N VAL A 99 -10.25 -0.63 -9.57
CA VAL A 99 -10.37 0.58 -8.78
C VAL A 99 -9.34 0.54 -7.67
N GLU A 100 -8.62 1.65 -7.51
CA GLU A 100 -7.80 1.92 -6.34
C GLU A 100 -8.25 3.23 -5.70
N ILE A 101 -8.40 3.22 -4.38
CA ILE A 101 -8.71 4.41 -3.61
C ILE A 101 -7.56 4.65 -2.63
N PHE A 102 -7.01 5.86 -2.68
CA PHE A 102 -5.85 6.28 -1.88
C PHE A 102 -6.28 7.33 -0.86
N HIS A 103 -5.96 7.13 0.42
CA HIS A 103 -6.11 8.18 1.41
C HIS A 103 -4.89 9.09 1.40
N MET A 104 -5.13 10.37 1.14
CA MET A 104 -4.11 11.40 1.07
C MET A 104 -4.19 12.23 2.35
N LEU A 105 -3.14 12.16 3.16
CA LEU A 105 -2.94 13.12 4.23
C LEU A 105 -2.66 14.49 3.61
N ASN A 106 -3.26 15.52 4.18
CA ASN A 106 -3.05 16.88 3.72
C ASN A 106 -1.56 17.24 3.83
N ASP A 107 -1.01 17.75 2.73
CA ASP A 107 0.40 18.11 2.58
C ASP A 107 0.47 19.32 1.65
N LYS A 108 1.37 20.26 1.94
CA LYS A 108 1.57 21.49 1.15
C LYS A 108 1.89 21.19 -0.32
N LYS A 109 2.40 20.00 -0.64
CA LYS A 109 2.65 19.56 -2.02
C LYS A 109 1.39 19.36 -2.88
N PHE A 110 0.20 19.29 -2.26
CA PHE A 110 -1.07 19.13 -2.98
C PHE A 110 -1.75 20.48 -3.23
N HIS A 111 -1.19 21.27 -4.15
CA HIS A 111 -1.74 22.55 -4.61
C HIS A 111 -3.05 22.39 -5.40
N ILE A 112 -3.67 23.49 -5.81
CA ILE A 112 -5.01 23.49 -6.45
C ILE A 112 -5.04 22.71 -7.76
N GLU A 113 -3.96 22.74 -8.54
CA GLU A 113 -3.84 22.06 -9.85
C GLU A 113 -3.40 20.59 -9.74
N PHE A 114 -3.05 20.10 -8.55
CA PHE A 114 -2.52 18.74 -8.35
C PHE A 114 -3.34 17.64 -9.07
N LEU A 115 -4.67 17.67 -8.94
CA LEU A 115 -5.52 16.65 -9.57
C LEU A 115 -5.50 16.74 -11.10
N LYS A 116 -5.34 17.95 -11.65
CA LYS A 116 -5.25 18.17 -13.10
C LYS A 116 -3.90 17.69 -13.62
N GLU A 117 -2.80 17.98 -12.91
CA GLU A 117 -1.48 17.44 -13.23
C GLU A 117 -1.48 15.91 -13.21
N LEU A 118 -2.10 15.30 -12.19
CA LEU A 118 -2.22 13.85 -12.10
C LEU A 118 -3.01 13.28 -13.29
N ARG A 119 -4.09 13.93 -13.72
CA ARG A 119 -4.84 13.54 -14.93
C ARG A 119 -4.01 13.66 -16.20
N ASN A 120 -3.19 14.70 -16.31
CA ASN A 120 -2.32 14.90 -17.46
C ASN A 120 -1.22 13.82 -17.54
N ASN A 121 -0.67 13.40 -16.39
CA ASN A 121 0.35 12.36 -16.31
C ASN A 121 -0.23 10.95 -16.56
N TYR A 122 -1.51 10.73 -16.27
CA TYR A 122 -2.18 9.44 -16.43
C TYR A 122 -3.52 9.58 -17.21
N PRO A 123 -3.49 9.96 -18.49
CA PRO A 123 -4.70 10.29 -19.27
C PRO A 123 -5.63 9.09 -19.53
N HIS A 124 -5.12 7.87 -19.36
CA HIS A 124 -5.89 6.64 -19.52
C HIS A 124 -6.62 6.21 -18.24
N LEU A 125 -6.39 6.89 -17.12
CA LEU A 125 -7.07 6.63 -15.85
C LEU A 125 -8.21 7.63 -15.66
N ILE A 126 -9.33 7.13 -15.13
CA ILE A 126 -10.35 8.01 -14.57
C ILE A 126 -9.90 8.35 -13.16
N LEU A 127 -9.63 9.64 -12.91
CA LEU A 127 -9.13 10.13 -11.64
C LEU A 127 -10.09 11.16 -11.06
N GLN A 128 -10.54 10.95 -9.83
CA GLN A 128 -11.35 11.92 -9.10
C GLN A 128 -10.93 12.02 -7.64
N ALA A 129 -10.91 13.25 -7.11
CA ALA A 129 -10.63 13.49 -5.69
C ALA A 129 -11.93 13.83 -4.94
N LEU A 130 -12.05 13.32 -3.72
CA LEU A 130 -13.20 13.52 -2.84
C LEU A 130 -12.71 13.85 -1.42
N HIS A 131 -13.53 14.52 -0.62
CA HIS A 131 -13.30 14.63 0.80
C HIS A 131 -13.36 13.25 1.47
N SER A 132 -12.44 12.98 2.40
CA SER A 132 -12.25 11.65 3.01
C SER A 132 -13.50 11.08 3.69
N GLN A 133 -14.37 11.94 4.22
CA GLN A 133 -15.61 11.54 4.92
C GLN A 133 -16.71 10.98 4.00
N PHE A 134 -16.57 11.08 2.67
CA PHE A 134 -17.60 10.63 1.73
C PHE A 134 -17.52 9.15 1.37
N ILE A 135 -16.59 8.40 1.98
CA ILE A 135 -16.49 6.94 1.81
C ILE A 135 -16.66 6.26 3.16
N LEU A 136 -17.84 5.67 3.38
CA LEU A 136 -18.14 4.87 4.57
C LEU A 136 -17.41 3.50 4.58
N GLY A 137 -16.93 3.03 3.44
CA GLY A 137 -16.22 1.77 3.30
C GLY A 137 -16.20 1.22 1.87
N VAL A 138 -15.56 0.06 1.68
CA VAL A 138 -15.34 -0.56 0.37
C VAL A 138 -16.65 -0.84 -0.36
N ASN A 139 -17.64 -1.42 0.34
CA ASN A 139 -18.94 -1.74 -0.25
C ASN A 139 -19.72 -0.50 -0.69
N HIS A 140 -19.64 0.58 0.09
CA HIS A 140 -20.25 1.86 -0.26
C HIS A 140 -19.62 2.44 -1.53
N ALA A 141 -18.29 2.55 -1.57
CA ALA A 141 -17.57 3.03 -2.75
C ALA A 141 -17.85 2.17 -3.98
N LYS A 142 -17.84 0.83 -3.82
CA LYS A 142 -18.10 -0.11 -4.91
C LYS A 142 -19.49 0.10 -5.52
N LYS A 143 -20.52 0.26 -4.68
CA LYS A 143 -21.89 0.52 -5.15
C LYS A 143 -21.96 1.84 -5.92
N ILE A 144 -21.49 2.95 -5.35
CA ILE A 144 -21.57 4.26 -6.01
C ILE A 144 -20.84 4.28 -7.36
N LEU A 145 -19.60 3.76 -7.38
CA LEU A 145 -18.81 3.71 -8.61
C LEU A 145 -19.42 2.81 -9.68
N ALA A 146 -20.05 1.70 -9.27
CA ALA A 146 -20.77 0.83 -10.21
C ALA A 146 -21.90 1.58 -10.93
N ILE A 147 -22.60 2.49 -10.22
CA ILE A 147 -23.66 3.28 -10.85
C ILE A 147 -23.07 4.24 -11.91
N SER A 148 -21.96 4.93 -11.63
CA SER A 148 -21.29 5.79 -12.62
C SER A 148 -20.78 5.02 -13.84
N LEU A 149 -20.17 3.84 -13.62
CA LEU A 149 -19.66 3.01 -14.71
C LEU A 149 -20.79 2.43 -15.56
N TYR A 150 -21.90 2.02 -14.92
CA TYR A 150 -23.09 1.57 -15.63
C TYR A 150 -23.75 2.71 -16.43
N ALA A 151 -23.86 3.90 -15.84
CA ALA A 151 -24.38 5.08 -16.53
C ALA A 151 -23.52 5.48 -17.73
N LYS A 152 -22.18 5.41 -17.60
CA LYS A 152 -21.27 5.61 -18.74
C LYS A 152 -21.53 4.60 -19.86
N LYS A 153 -21.64 3.31 -19.52
CA LYS A 153 -21.91 2.23 -20.49
C LYS A 153 -23.22 2.47 -21.25
N ASN A 154 -24.24 2.97 -20.55
CA ASN A 154 -25.58 3.19 -21.11
C ASN A 154 -25.84 4.63 -21.59
N LYS A 155 -24.81 5.50 -21.62
CA LYS A 155 -24.91 6.91 -22.03
C LYS A 155 -25.91 7.75 -21.21
N THR A 156 -26.06 7.43 -19.92
CA THR A 156 -26.98 8.09 -18.97
C THR A 156 -26.24 8.80 -17.83
N LEU A 157 -25.03 9.30 -18.10
CA LEU A 157 -24.28 10.10 -17.13
C LEU A 157 -25.04 11.38 -16.78
N LEU A 158 -24.99 11.78 -15.51
CA LEU A 158 -25.51 13.06 -15.02
C LEU A 158 -24.68 14.25 -15.52
N SER A 159 -23.50 13.99 -16.07
CA SER A 159 -22.58 15.01 -16.57
C SER A 159 -21.84 14.54 -17.83
N LYS A 160 -21.15 15.47 -18.50
CA LYS A 160 -20.37 15.17 -19.72
C LYS A 160 -19.15 14.27 -19.46
N LYS A 161 -18.64 14.23 -18.22
CA LYS A 161 -17.38 13.58 -17.84
C LYS A 161 -17.61 12.61 -16.68
N ILE A 162 -17.11 11.39 -16.78
CA ILE A 162 -17.33 10.37 -15.74
C ILE A 162 -16.74 10.78 -14.38
N GLU A 163 -15.65 11.54 -14.35
CA GLU A 163 -15.05 12.05 -13.12
C GLU A 163 -16.05 12.93 -12.35
N ILE A 164 -16.79 13.77 -13.08
CA ILE A 164 -17.80 14.66 -12.49
C ILE A 164 -19.05 13.88 -12.10
N ASP A 165 -19.47 12.89 -12.90
CA ASP A 165 -20.57 12.00 -12.54
C ASP A 165 -20.29 11.23 -11.23
N ILE A 166 -19.06 10.76 -11.03
CA ILE A 166 -18.62 10.13 -9.77
C ILE A 166 -18.80 11.11 -8.60
N LEU A 167 -18.33 12.35 -8.74
CA LEU A 167 -18.47 13.38 -7.70
C LEU A 167 -19.95 13.68 -7.38
N LEU A 168 -20.79 13.84 -8.41
CA LEU A 168 -22.23 14.05 -8.27
C LEU A 168 -22.90 12.92 -7.48
N ARG A 169 -22.57 11.66 -7.77
CA ARG A 169 -23.15 10.49 -7.08
C ARG A 169 -22.68 10.35 -5.64
N PHE A 170 -21.41 10.63 -5.35
CA PHE A 170 -20.93 10.67 -3.96
C PHE A 170 -21.56 11.82 -3.16
N ALA A 171 -21.83 12.95 -3.80
CA ALA A 171 -22.50 14.08 -3.18
C ALA A 171 -24.03 13.92 -3.08
N GLY A 172 -24.63 12.97 -3.79
CA GLY A 172 -26.09 12.78 -3.81
C GLY A 172 -26.85 13.92 -4.49
N THR A 173 -26.25 14.60 -5.47
CA THR A 173 -26.86 15.76 -6.15
C THR A 173 -26.63 15.72 -7.66
N THR A 174 -27.42 16.47 -8.43
CA THR A 174 -27.21 16.72 -9.86
C THR A 174 -26.52 18.07 -10.13
N GLN A 175 -26.35 18.91 -9.10
CA GLN A 175 -25.71 20.22 -9.22
C GLN A 175 -24.19 20.12 -8.99
N ILE A 176 -23.40 20.46 -10.01
CA ILE A 176 -21.93 20.33 -9.97
C ILE A 176 -21.31 21.22 -8.88
N SER A 177 -21.74 22.49 -8.77
CA SER A 177 -21.25 23.42 -7.76
C SER A 177 -21.45 22.87 -6.35
N HIS A 178 -22.67 22.39 -6.06
CA HIS A 178 -23.02 21.80 -4.78
C HIS A 178 -22.22 20.52 -4.48
N ALA A 179 -21.95 19.69 -5.50
CA ALA A 179 -21.13 18.49 -5.32
C ALA A 179 -19.66 18.81 -5.02
N ILE A 180 -19.08 19.82 -5.67
CA ILE A 180 -17.73 20.32 -5.38
C ILE A 180 -17.66 20.88 -3.96
N GLU A 181 -18.69 21.64 -3.56
CA GLU A 181 -18.78 22.21 -2.23
C GLU A 181 -18.94 21.13 -1.15
N THR A 182 -19.71 20.08 -1.41
CA THR A 182 -20.07 19.11 -0.38
C THR A 182 -19.04 17.98 -0.32
N ALA A 183 -18.81 17.30 -1.44
CA ALA A 183 -17.97 16.09 -1.52
C ALA A 183 -16.59 16.32 -2.15
N GLY A 184 -16.34 17.49 -2.75
CA GLY A 184 -15.08 17.80 -3.40
C GLY A 184 -13.91 17.93 -2.42
N ARG A 185 -12.68 17.85 -2.95
CA ARG A 185 -11.47 18.09 -2.15
C ARG A 185 -11.52 19.48 -1.53
N LYS A 186 -11.25 19.56 -0.22
CA LYS A 186 -11.15 20.82 0.52
C LYS A 186 -9.69 21.19 0.78
N PRO A 187 -9.33 22.48 0.70
CA PRO A 187 -8.02 22.95 1.14
C PRO A 187 -7.76 22.54 2.59
N ASN A 188 -6.51 22.19 2.89
CA ASN A 188 -6.06 21.85 4.24
C ASN A 188 -6.78 20.66 4.91
N ARG A 189 -7.47 19.82 4.14
CA ARG A 189 -8.20 18.65 4.65
C ARG A 189 -7.74 17.39 3.94
N ASN A 190 -7.77 16.28 4.66
CA ASN A 190 -7.48 14.97 4.10
C ASN A 190 -8.51 14.62 3.03
N PHE A 191 -8.03 14.02 1.94
CA PHE A 191 -8.86 13.69 0.80
C PHE A 191 -8.55 12.28 0.30
N LEU A 192 -9.45 11.75 -0.50
CA LEU A 192 -9.30 10.47 -1.17
C LEU A 192 -9.08 10.72 -2.66
N ILE A 193 -8.23 9.92 -3.30
CA ILE A 193 -8.16 9.83 -4.76
C ILE A 193 -8.81 8.50 -5.15
N ILE A 194 -9.75 8.53 -6.07
CA ILE A 194 -10.29 7.37 -6.75
C ILE A 194 -9.62 7.30 -8.12
N ALA A 195 -8.94 6.18 -8.40
CA ALA A 195 -8.40 5.86 -9.71
C ALA A 195 -9.09 4.61 -10.28
N ILE A 196 -9.51 4.67 -11.54
CA ILE A 196 -10.15 3.56 -12.24
C ILE A 196 -9.44 3.32 -13.57
N GLY A 197 -9.04 2.07 -13.82
CA GLY A 197 -8.38 1.69 -15.07
C GLY A 197 -7.81 0.27 -15.09
N LYS A 198 -6.85 0.05 -15.99
CA LYS A 198 -6.10 -1.21 -16.08
C LYS A 198 -5.14 -1.34 -14.91
N LYS A 199 -5.00 -2.55 -14.36
CA LYS A 199 -4.10 -2.84 -13.24
C LYS A 199 -2.64 -2.42 -13.51
N SER A 200 -2.15 -2.65 -14.73
CA SER A 200 -0.79 -2.27 -15.14
C SER A 200 -0.54 -0.75 -15.11
N THR A 201 -1.58 0.06 -15.30
CA THR A 201 -1.49 1.53 -15.22
C THR A 201 -1.63 2.02 -13.79
N LEU A 202 -2.53 1.40 -13.01
CA LEU A 202 -2.74 1.74 -11.59
C LEU A 202 -1.49 1.46 -10.74
N ASN A 203 -0.75 0.40 -11.03
CA ASN A 203 0.52 0.09 -10.37
C ASN A 203 1.62 1.16 -10.55
N LYS A 204 1.43 2.13 -11.47
CA LYS A 204 2.36 3.24 -11.71
C LYS A 204 2.02 4.51 -10.90
N LEU A 205 0.93 4.49 -10.11
CA LEU A 205 0.51 5.54 -9.16
C LEU A 205 1.08 5.29 -7.75
#